data_AF-A0A382TIC8-F1
#
_entry.id   AF-A0A382TIC8-F1
#
_cell.length_a   1.000
_cell.length_b   1.000
_cell.length_c   1.000
_cell.angle_alpha   90.00
_cell.angle_beta   90.00
_cell.angle_gamma   90.00
#
_symmetry.space_group_name_H-M   'P 1'
#
loop_
_entity.id
_entity.type
_entity.pdbx_description
1 polymer ?
#
loop_
_entity_poly.entity_id
_entity_poly.type
_entity_poly.pdbx_seq_one_letter_code
_entity_poly.pdbx_strand_id
1 'polypeptide(L)'
;AVRAYEAEYSRFPIPSQITAQLKTPDYTFGTMHMSGNSARLLTNAKGEALPKIATPGRVQVSNAEVVAILRAQEKFRNGRSTSNRNHRMNPKKVNFLNARDVTSATQSGVGTDGVFRDPWGSPYIVTVDANYDGKTIDAFYGQRSVSEPSSGNVGRNSEGLVGLTRIEGRLYQANSPVLVWSLGPDGSASASEKANQGVNKDNILSWQ
;
A
#
# COMPACT_ATOMS: atom_id res chain seq x y z
N ALA A 1 12.56 2.62 4.83
CA ALA A 1 12.51 1.15 4.89
C ALA A 1 12.47 0.51 3.49
N VAL A 2 11.42 0.70 2.68
CA VAL A 2 11.30 0.05 1.35
C VAL A 2 12.48 0.39 0.42
N ARG A 3 12.84 1.67 0.28
CA ARG A 3 14.01 2.09 -0.53
C ARG A 3 15.35 1.53 -0.01
N ALA A 4 15.49 1.33 1.30
CA ALA A 4 16.69 0.72 1.86
C ALA A 4 16.77 -0.78 1.53
N TYR A 5 15.63 -1.47 1.57
CA TYR A 5 15.55 -2.86 1.10
C TYR A 5 15.84 -2.96 -0.41
N GLU A 6 15.31 -2.04 -1.21
CA GLU A 6 15.58 -1.97 -2.64
C GLU A 6 17.08 -1.75 -2.91
N ALA A 7 17.72 -0.81 -2.22
CA ALA A 7 19.16 -0.59 -2.35
C ALA A 7 19.98 -1.83 -1.99
N GLU A 8 19.56 -2.58 -0.97
CA GLU A 8 20.24 -3.80 -0.52
C GLU A 8 20.10 -4.98 -1.49
N TYR A 9 18.92 -5.13 -2.11
CA TYR A 9 18.56 -6.33 -2.87
C TYR A 9 18.28 -6.10 -4.35
N SER A 10 18.35 -4.85 -4.83
CA SER A 10 17.99 -4.44 -6.20
C SER A 10 16.62 -4.95 -6.64
N ARG A 11 15.66 -5.00 -5.70
CA ARG A 11 14.28 -5.45 -5.93
C ARG A 11 13.33 -4.89 -4.87
N PHE A 12 12.04 -4.80 -5.18
CA PHE A 12 11.02 -4.40 -4.20
C PHE A 12 10.56 -5.57 -3.32
N PRO A 13 10.06 -5.31 -2.09
CA PRO A 13 9.57 -6.34 -1.18
C PRO A 13 8.16 -6.84 -1.59
N ILE A 14 8.04 -7.34 -2.83
CA ILE A 14 6.80 -7.90 -3.39
C ILE A 14 6.88 -9.43 -3.37
N PRO A 15 5.96 -10.11 -2.67
CA PRO A 15 5.87 -11.57 -2.72
C PRO A 15 5.79 -12.11 -4.16
N SER A 16 6.58 -13.13 -4.49
CA SER A 16 6.61 -13.72 -5.84
C SER A 16 5.26 -14.27 -6.31
N GLN A 17 4.41 -14.72 -5.39
CA GLN A 17 3.04 -15.17 -5.68
C GLN A 17 2.16 -14.05 -6.27
N ILE A 18 2.46 -12.79 -5.95
CA ILE A 18 1.76 -11.62 -6.47
C ILE A 18 2.30 -11.30 -7.86
N THR A 19 3.62 -11.16 -8.00
CA THR A 19 4.23 -10.79 -9.29
C THR A 19 3.92 -11.81 -10.39
N ALA A 20 3.84 -13.10 -10.06
CA ALA A 20 3.47 -14.16 -11.01
C ALA A 20 2.03 -14.07 -11.57
N GLN A 21 1.14 -13.30 -10.91
CA GLN A 21 -0.28 -13.19 -11.28
C GLN A 21 -0.71 -11.74 -11.54
N LEU A 22 0.22 -10.80 -11.47
CA LEU A 22 -0.07 -9.38 -11.57
C LEU A 22 -0.51 -9.04 -13.00
N LYS A 23 -1.67 -8.37 -13.12
CA LYS A 23 -2.22 -7.92 -14.41
C LYS A 23 -2.09 -6.42 -14.62
N THR A 24 -1.56 -5.72 -13.62
CA THR A 24 -1.28 -4.30 -13.59
C THR A 24 0.23 -4.09 -13.62
N PRO A 25 0.73 -2.91 -14.01
CA PRO A 25 2.17 -2.62 -13.94
C PRO A 25 2.68 -2.66 -12.50
N ASP A 26 1.86 -2.22 -11.54
CA ASP A 26 2.23 -2.05 -10.13
C ASP A 26 1.28 -2.78 -9.19
N TYR A 27 1.70 -2.94 -7.92
CA TYR A 27 0.87 -3.54 -6.88
C TYR A 27 0.72 -2.63 -5.66
N THR A 28 -0.52 -2.51 -5.19
CA THR A 28 -0.92 -1.78 -4.00
C THR A 28 -1.30 -2.77 -2.89
N PHE A 29 -0.50 -2.80 -1.84
CA PHE A 29 -0.81 -3.43 -0.56
C PHE A 29 -1.85 -2.58 0.18
N GLY A 30 -3.12 -2.81 -0.14
CA GLY A 30 -4.24 -2.02 0.35
C GLY A 30 -4.92 -2.55 1.62
N THR A 31 -6.23 -2.34 1.72
CA THR A 31 -7.05 -2.64 2.92
C THR A 31 -7.58 -4.07 2.95
N MET A 32 -7.31 -4.86 1.92
CA MET A 32 -7.62 -6.29 1.92
C MET A 32 -6.50 -7.07 2.62
N HIS A 33 -6.84 -7.87 3.61
CA HIS A 33 -5.91 -8.66 4.39
C HIS A 33 -6.19 -10.15 4.25
N MET A 34 -5.14 -10.93 3.94
CA MET A 34 -5.24 -12.38 3.91
C MET A 34 -5.40 -12.90 5.34
N SER A 35 -6.55 -13.51 5.64
CA SER A 35 -6.84 -14.16 6.92
C SER A 35 -7.26 -15.61 6.65
N GLY A 36 -6.42 -16.56 7.07
CA GLY A 36 -6.57 -17.97 6.66
C GLY A 36 -6.46 -18.14 5.14
N ASN A 37 -7.50 -18.71 4.53
CA ASN A 37 -7.55 -19.07 3.11
C ASN A 37 -8.21 -18.00 2.22
N SER A 38 -8.63 -16.86 2.77
CA SER A 38 -9.36 -15.82 2.04
C SER A 38 -8.95 -14.42 2.46
N ALA A 39 -9.01 -13.47 1.53
CA ALA A 39 -8.82 -12.06 1.85
C ALA A 39 -10.12 -11.43 2.36
N ARG A 40 -10.01 -10.63 3.43
CA ARG A 40 -11.12 -9.88 4.02
C ARG A 40 -10.72 -8.42 4.16
N LEU A 41 -11.71 -7.52 4.18
CA LEU A 41 -11.44 -6.13 4.52
C LEU A 41 -10.95 -6.02 5.96
N LEU A 42 -9.92 -5.21 6.16
CA LEU A 42 -9.55 -4.73 7.48
C LEU A 42 -10.67 -3.86 8.06
N THR A 43 -10.76 -3.82 9.38
CA THR A 43 -11.74 -3.02 10.10
C THR A 43 -11.06 -1.91 10.90
N ASN A 44 -11.81 -0.85 11.20
CA ASN A 44 -11.39 0.16 12.16
C ASN A 44 -11.58 -0.34 13.62
N ALA A 45 -11.27 0.51 14.59
CA ALA A 45 -11.41 0.21 16.02
C ALA A 45 -12.86 -0.06 16.46
N LYS A 46 -13.87 0.38 15.68
CA LYS A 46 -15.29 0.12 15.93
C LYS A 46 -15.78 -1.19 15.30
N GLY A 47 -14.92 -1.90 14.57
CA GLY A 47 -15.28 -3.11 13.84
C GLY A 47 -15.94 -2.85 12.47
N GLU A 48 -15.99 -1.60 12.02
CA GLU A 48 -16.53 -1.24 10.71
C GLU A 48 -15.50 -1.52 9.62
N ALA A 49 -15.94 -2.03 8.47
CA ALA A 49 -15.06 -2.32 7.35
C ALA A 49 -14.48 -1.03 6.75
N LEU A 50 -13.17 -1.03 6.50
CA LEU A 50 -12.50 0.09 5.83
C LEU A 50 -12.89 0.17 4.35
N PRO A 51 -12.75 1.35 3.71
CA PRO A 51 -12.86 1.48 2.26
C PRO A 51 -11.99 0.45 1.55
N LYS A 52 -12.52 -0.17 0.48
CA LYS A 52 -11.79 -1.18 -0.28
C LYS A 52 -10.75 -0.52 -1.17
N ILE A 53 -9.48 -0.65 -0.78
CA ILE A 53 -8.32 -0.26 -1.58
C ILE A 53 -7.60 -1.55 -1.96
N ALA A 54 -7.55 -1.85 -3.27
CA ALA A 54 -7.07 -3.13 -3.76
C ALA A 54 -6.66 -3.02 -5.23
N THR A 55 -5.48 -3.53 -5.58
CA THR A 55 -5.14 -3.79 -6.98
C THR A 55 -6.11 -4.84 -7.56
N PRO A 56 -6.63 -4.66 -8.78
CA PRO A 56 -7.46 -5.68 -9.41
C PRO A 56 -6.74 -7.04 -9.50
N GLY A 57 -7.35 -8.09 -8.96
CA GLY A 57 -6.76 -9.42 -8.96
C GLY A 57 -7.27 -10.34 -7.86
N ARG A 58 -6.85 -11.61 -7.92
CA ARG A 58 -7.22 -12.64 -6.93
C ARG A 58 -6.40 -12.57 -5.65
N VAL A 59 -5.11 -12.26 -5.76
CA VAL A 59 -4.20 -12.21 -4.61
C VAL A 59 -4.29 -10.84 -3.98
N GLN A 60 -4.93 -10.79 -2.81
CA GLN A 60 -5.14 -9.58 -2.04
C GLN A 60 -4.43 -9.72 -0.70
N VAL A 61 -3.40 -8.91 -0.49
CA VAL A 61 -2.66 -8.85 0.76
C VAL A 61 -2.46 -7.40 1.19
N SER A 62 -2.43 -7.18 2.51
CA SER A 62 -2.17 -5.86 3.08
C SER A 62 -0.67 -5.66 3.27
N ASN A 63 -0.30 -4.50 3.82
CA ASN A 63 1.08 -4.18 4.14
C ASN A 63 1.77 -5.18 5.11
N ALA A 64 1.02 -6.10 5.74
CA ALA A 64 1.56 -7.10 6.65
C ALA A 64 2.65 -7.97 5.98
N GLU A 65 2.51 -8.27 4.68
CA GLU A 65 3.53 -9.02 3.94
C GLU A 65 4.80 -8.19 3.73
N VAL A 66 4.67 -6.91 3.39
CA VAL A 66 5.80 -5.97 3.25
C VAL A 66 6.50 -5.80 4.59
N VAL A 67 5.75 -5.57 5.67
CA VAL A 67 6.28 -5.44 7.04
C VAL A 67 7.06 -6.68 7.44
N ALA A 68 6.52 -7.88 7.18
CA ALA A 68 7.21 -9.13 7.49
C ALA A 68 8.54 -9.27 6.74
N ILE A 69 8.58 -8.90 5.44
CA ILE A 69 9.81 -8.91 4.64
C ILE A 69 10.83 -7.90 5.20
N LEU A 70 10.40 -6.66 5.45
CA LEU A 70 11.25 -5.58 5.94
C LEU A 70 11.80 -5.85 7.35
N ARG A 71 11.07 -6.61 8.18
CA ARG A 71 11.49 -7.02 9.53
C ARG A 71 12.18 -8.39 9.57
N ALA A 72 12.48 -8.99 8.41
CA ALA A 72 13.07 -10.32 8.26
C ALA A 72 12.29 -11.46 8.96
N GLN A 73 10.97 -11.30 9.15
CA GLN A 73 10.11 -12.26 9.87
C GLN A 73 9.68 -13.42 8.98
N GLU A 74 9.83 -14.65 9.47
CA GLU A 74 9.38 -15.86 8.74
C GLU A 74 7.95 -16.29 9.06
N LYS A 75 7.42 -15.85 10.21
CA LYS A 75 6.07 -16.16 10.69
C LYS A 75 5.40 -14.91 11.25
N PHE A 76 4.10 -14.79 11.02
CA PHE A 76 3.23 -13.86 11.72
C PHE A 76 3.03 -14.31 13.17
N ARG A 77 2.52 -13.41 14.03
CA ARG A 77 2.28 -13.73 15.45
C ARG A 77 1.30 -14.86 15.67
N ASN A 78 0.39 -15.10 14.73
CA ASN A 78 -0.55 -16.22 14.74
C ASN A 78 0.06 -17.55 14.23
N GLY A 79 1.37 -17.61 13.99
CA GLY A 79 2.10 -18.80 13.55
C GLY A 79 2.07 -19.07 12.04
N ARG A 80 1.26 -18.33 11.26
CA ARG A 80 1.22 -18.46 9.79
C ARG A 80 2.56 -18.04 9.19
N SER A 81 3.04 -18.80 8.22
CA SER A 81 4.25 -18.42 7.46
C SER A 81 4.02 -17.11 6.69
N THR A 82 5.03 -16.26 6.66
CA THR A 82 5.04 -15.02 5.88
C THR A 82 5.58 -15.28 4.47
N SER A 83 5.49 -14.28 3.60
CA SER A 83 6.19 -14.33 2.31
C SER A 83 7.71 -14.42 2.43
N ASN A 84 8.29 -14.19 3.60
CA ASN A 84 9.72 -14.31 3.86
C ASN A 84 10.12 -15.63 4.54
N ARG A 85 9.28 -16.68 4.46
CA ARG A 85 9.66 -18.04 4.92
C ARG A 85 11.01 -18.47 4.35
N ASN A 86 11.85 -19.08 5.18
CA ASN A 86 13.24 -19.46 4.91
C ASN A 86 14.12 -18.26 4.52
N HIS A 87 13.76 -17.06 4.97
CA HIS A 87 14.40 -15.78 4.62
C HIS A 87 14.55 -15.51 3.12
N ARG A 88 13.69 -16.10 2.27
CA ARG A 88 13.82 -16.02 0.80
C ARG A 88 13.72 -14.59 0.23
N MET A 89 13.03 -13.70 0.93
CA MET A 89 12.87 -12.30 0.51
C MET A 89 13.95 -11.40 1.14
N ASN A 90 14.37 -11.69 2.38
CA ASN A 90 15.38 -10.94 3.10
C ASN A 90 16.49 -11.89 3.62
N PRO A 91 17.35 -12.41 2.73
CA PRO A 91 18.34 -13.45 3.07
C PRO A 91 19.45 -12.97 4.02
N LYS A 92 19.78 -11.68 4.00
CA LYS A 92 20.75 -11.08 4.95
C LYS A 92 20.13 -10.81 6.33
N LYS A 93 18.82 -11.08 6.50
CA LYS A 93 18.08 -10.91 7.76
C LYS A 93 18.17 -9.50 8.35
N VAL A 94 18.30 -8.50 7.49
CA VAL A 94 18.42 -7.10 7.89
C VAL A 94 17.06 -6.60 8.34
N ASN A 95 17.00 -5.95 9.50
CA ASN A 95 15.79 -5.28 9.94
C ASN A 95 15.74 -3.85 9.38
N PHE A 96 14.98 -3.63 8.30
CA PHE A 96 14.81 -2.33 7.65
C PHE A 96 13.71 -1.47 8.27
N LEU A 97 12.88 -2.03 9.15
CA LEU A 97 11.73 -1.35 9.73
C LEU A 97 11.68 -1.52 11.25
N ASN A 98 12.10 -0.48 11.96
CA ASN A 98 12.01 -0.39 13.41
C ASN A 98 10.66 0.21 13.83
N ALA A 99 9.59 -0.56 13.67
CA ALA A 99 8.25 -0.17 14.11
C ALA A 99 7.86 -0.86 15.42
N ARG A 100 7.14 -0.14 16.29
CA ARG A 100 6.66 -0.65 17.58
C ARG A 100 5.57 -1.72 17.36
N ASP A 101 5.73 -2.85 18.04
CA ASP A 101 4.68 -3.87 18.15
C ASP A 101 3.62 -3.44 19.20
N VAL A 102 2.34 -3.60 18.85
CA VAL A 102 1.20 -3.30 19.74
C VAL A 102 0.30 -4.51 19.96
N THR A 103 -0.55 -4.46 20.98
CA THR A 103 -1.31 -5.61 21.47
C THR A 103 -2.70 -5.77 20.85
N SER A 104 -3.13 -4.82 20.02
CA SER A 104 -4.39 -4.88 19.27
C SER A 104 -4.15 -4.73 17.76
N ALA A 105 -5.07 -5.26 16.95
CA ALA A 105 -5.05 -5.14 15.50
C ALA A 105 -5.47 -3.74 14.99
N THR A 106 -5.91 -2.82 15.85
CA THR A 106 -6.44 -1.50 15.45
C THR A 106 -5.67 -0.32 16.04
N GLN A 107 -4.59 -0.59 16.79
CA GLN A 107 -3.75 0.45 17.39
C GLN A 107 -2.66 0.94 16.43
N SER A 108 -2.14 2.14 16.68
CA SER A 108 -0.95 2.65 15.99
C SER A 108 0.27 1.76 16.22
N GLY A 109 1.01 1.44 15.17
CA GLY A 109 2.11 0.48 15.22
C GLY A 109 1.79 -0.81 14.47
N VAL A 110 2.63 -1.83 14.67
CA VAL A 110 2.44 -3.16 14.06
C VAL A 110 1.49 -3.97 14.93
N GLY A 111 0.27 -4.17 14.41
CA GLY A 111 -0.81 -4.89 15.09
C GLY A 111 -0.54 -6.38 15.26
N THR A 112 -1.44 -7.06 15.98
CA THR A 112 -1.41 -8.53 16.14
C THR A 112 -1.67 -9.27 14.81
N ASP A 113 -2.28 -8.60 13.84
CA ASP A 113 -2.47 -9.01 12.45
C ASP A 113 -1.23 -8.78 11.57
N GLY A 114 -0.18 -8.16 12.11
CA GLY A 114 1.05 -7.81 11.39
C GLY A 114 0.92 -6.55 10.52
N VAL A 115 -0.26 -5.91 10.50
CA VAL A 115 -0.50 -4.70 9.73
C VAL A 115 0.15 -3.52 10.43
N PHE A 116 0.88 -2.69 9.68
CA PHE A 116 1.44 -1.45 10.22
C PHE A 116 0.47 -0.29 10.02
N ARG A 117 0.18 0.44 11.10
CA ARG A 117 -0.84 1.48 11.15
C ARG A 117 -0.27 2.83 11.56
N ASP A 118 -0.90 3.87 11.06
CA ASP A 118 -0.60 5.26 11.39
C ASP A 118 -1.04 5.62 12.83
N PRO A 119 -0.85 6.86 13.31
CA PRO A 119 -1.26 7.29 14.65
C PRO A 119 -2.76 7.12 14.97
N TRP A 120 -3.63 7.06 13.96
CA TRP A 120 -5.09 6.95 14.10
C TRP A 120 -5.60 5.51 13.95
N GLY A 121 -4.72 4.54 13.67
CA GLY A 121 -5.07 3.13 13.52
C GLY A 121 -5.42 2.73 12.07
N SER A 122 -5.32 3.67 11.12
CA SER A 122 -5.51 3.38 9.71
C SER A 122 -4.29 2.63 9.15
N PRO A 123 -4.48 1.59 8.31
CA PRO A 123 -3.35 0.86 7.75
C PRO A 123 -2.57 1.74 6.79
N TYR A 124 -1.24 1.66 6.80
CA TYR A 124 -0.46 2.22 5.70
C TYR A 124 -0.73 1.42 4.43
N ILE A 125 -1.12 2.11 3.38
CA ILE A 125 -1.28 1.60 2.02
C ILE A 125 0.04 1.84 1.29
N VAL A 126 0.56 0.78 0.69
CA VAL A 126 1.88 0.82 0.04
C VAL A 126 1.73 0.39 -1.41
N THR A 127 2.10 1.26 -2.34
CA THR A 127 2.24 0.91 -3.75
C THR A 127 3.71 0.81 -4.11
N VAL A 128 4.06 -0.21 -4.87
CA VAL A 128 5.43 -0.49 -5.30
C VAL A 128 5.47 -0.79 -6.79
N ASP A 129 6.52 -0.27 -7.40
CA ASP A 129 6.85 -0.47 -8.80
C ASP A 129 7.15 -1.96 -9.03
N ALA A 130 6.27 -2.64 -9.77
CA ALA A 130 6.45 -4.07 -10.04
C ALA A 130 7.03 -4.35 -11.43
N ASN A 131 7.03 -3.36 -12.32
CA ASN A 131 7.56 -3.47 -13.68
C ASN A 131 8.95 -2.82 -13.85
N TYR A 132 9.47 -2.18 -12.81
CA TYR A 132 10.79 -1.52 -12.72
C TYR A 132 10.95 -0.33 -13.68
N ASP A 133 9.89 0.43 -13.93
CA ASP A 133 9.93 1.62 -14.78
C ASP A 133 10.21 2.95 -14.02
N GLY A 134 10.45 2.84 -12.71
CA GLY A 134 10.77 3.92 -11.79
C GLY A 134 9.56 4.73 -11.33
N LYS A 135 8.34 4.29 -11.68
CA LYS A 135 7.09 5.01 -11.43
C LYS A 135 6.07 4.06 -10.84
N THR A 136 4.98 4.62 -10.32
CA THR A 136 3.92 3.82 -9.69
C THR A 136 2.53 4.37 -10.00
N ILE A 137 1.61 3.46 -10.24
CA ILE A 137 0.17 3.69 -10.36
C ILE A 137 -0.52 3.07 -9.14
N ASP A 138 -0.90 3.91 -8.18
CA ASP A 138 -1.63 3.49 -7.00
C ASP A 138 -3.06 3.05 -7.34
N ALA A 139 -3.57 1.99 -6.70
CA ALA A 139 -4.90 1.46 -6.97
C ALA A 139 -6.05 2.45 -6.68
N PHE A 140 -5.85 3.44 -5.81
CA PHE A 140 -6.81 4.49 -5.49
C PHE A 140 -6.46 5.80 -6.18
N TYR A 141 -5.28 6.34 -5.91
CA TYR A 141 -4.84 7.63 -6.45
C TYR A 141 -4.48 7.56 -7.94
N GLY A 142 -4.34 6.38 -8.54
CA GLY A 142 -4.22 6.25 -9.99
C GLY A 142 -5.53 6.47 -10.75
N GLN A 143 -6.67 6.51 -10.05
CA GLN A 143 -7.98 6.68 -10.67
C GLN A 143 -8.22 8.12 -11.12
N ARG A 144 -8.82 8.26 -12.30
CA ARG A 144 -9.23 9.57 -12.85
C ARG A 144 -10.20 10.30 -11.94
N SER A 145 -11.17 9.60 -11.35
CA SER A 145 -12.18 10.23 -10.50
C SER A 145 -11.55 10.92 -9.29
N VAL A 146 -10.48 10.33 -8.75
CA VAL A 146 -9.72 10.84 -7.60
C VAL A 146 -8.72 11.93 -7.99
N SER A 147 -7.89 11.69 -9.02
CA SER A 147 -6.69 12.52 -9.24
C SER A 147 -6.78 13.50 -10.41
N GLU A 148 -7.86 13.49 -11.19
CA GLU A 148 -8.06 14.50 -12.23
C GLU A 148 -8.54 15.84 -11.63
N PRO A 149 -7.86 16.96 -11.89
CA PRO A 149 -8.32 18.29 -11.51
C PRO A 149 -9.69 18.63 -12.12
N SER A 150 -10.52 19.37 -11.38
CA SER A 150 -11.85 19.78 -11.86
C SER A 150 -11.82 20.85 -12.96
N SER A 151 -10.68 21.51 -13.15
CA SER A 151 -10.45 22.53 -14.19
C SER A 151 -9.04 22.41 -14.73
N GLY A 152 -8.87 22.66 -16.05
CA GLY A 152 -7.57 22.62 -16.73
C GLY A 152 -7.58 21.85 -18.05
N ASN A 153 -6.63 22.14 -18.93
CA ASN A 153 -6.44 21.39 -20.18
C ASN A 153 -5.92 19.98 -19.86
N VAL A 154 -6.76 18.96 -20.10
CA VAL A 154 -6.47 17.56 -19.76
C VAL A 154 -5.80 16.86 -20.95
N GLY A 155 -4.51 17.14 -21.17
CA GLY A 155 -3.63 16.45 -22.13
C GLY A 155 -2.93 15.23 -21.53
N ARG A 156 -2.09 14.55 -22.32
CA ARG A 156 -1.12 13.56 -21.81
C ARG A 156 -0.02 14.33 -21.07
N ASN A 157 0.47 13.81 -19.94
CA ASN A 157 1.44 14.47 -19.07
C ASN A 157 0.94 15.75 -18.38
N SER A 158 -0.38 15.99 -18.37
CA SER A 158 -0.95 17.06 -17.54
C SER A 158 -0.76 16.74 -16.05
N GLU A 159 -0.60 17.79 -15.26
CA GLU A 159 -0.57 17.71 -13.80
C GLU A 159 -1.89 17.15 -13.28
N GLY A 160 -1.78 16.12 -12.44
CA GLY A 160 -2.84 15.61 -11.60
C GLY A 160 -2.84 16.28 -10.23
N LEU A 161 -3.86 15.97 -9.43
CA LEU A 161 -3.88 16.35 -8.04
C LEU A 161 -2.75 15.64 -7.26
N VAL A 162 -2.37 16.24 -6.13
CA VAL A 162 -1.42 15.66 -5.14
C VAL A 162 -0.09 15.18 -5.74
N GLY A 163 0.45 15.94 -6.70
CA GLY A 163 1.78 15.70 -7.28
C GLY A 163 1.84 14.57 -8.31
N LEU A 164 0.69 14.07 -8.78
CA LEU A 164 0.64 13.00 -9.79
C LEU A 164 0.65 13.55 -11.21
N THR A 165 0.97 12.70 -12.18
CA THR A 165 0.97 13.04 -13.61
C THR A 165 0.06 12.11 -14.37
N ARG A 166 -0.71 12.66 -15.32
CA ARG A 166 -1.58 11.87 -16.19
C ARG A 166 -0.81 11.10 -17.25
N ILE A 167 -1.16 9.84 -17.44
CA ILE A 167 -0.59 8.98 -18.49
C ILE A 167 -1.63 8.51 -19.51
N GLU A 168 -1.15 7.88 -20.58
CA GLU A 168 -2.01 7.16 -21.53
C GLU A 168 -2.92 6.16 -20.80
N GLY A 169 -4.14 5.98 -21.32
CA GLY A 169 -5.16 5.17 -20.65
C GLY A 169 -5.94 5.91 -19.55
N ARG A 170 -5.75 7.23 -19.38
CA ARG A 170 -6.48 8.09 -18.44
C ARG A 170 -6.25 7.72 -16.95
N LEU A 171 -5.08 7.17 -16.65
CA LEU A 171 -4.62 6.91 -15.28
C LEU A 171 -3.68 8.02 -14.81
N TYR A 172 -3.41 8.03 -13.51
CA TYR A 172 -2.44 8.92 -12.86
C TYR A 172 -1.32 8.09 -12.23
N GLN A 173 -0.09 8.58 -12.35
CA GLN A 173 1.10 7.93 -11.79
C GLN A 173 1.92 8.92 -10.97
N ALA A 174 2.72 8.40 -10.04
CA ALA A 174 3.78 9.15 -9.39
C ALA A 174 5.13 8.85 -10.04
N ASN A 175 6.01 9.85 -10.11
CA ASN A 175 7.41 9.68 -10.49
C ASN A 175 8.24 9.18 -9.29
N SER A 176 7.80 8.09 -8.68
CA SER A 176 8.48 7.42 -7.57
C SER A 176 8.23 5.92 -7.67
N PRO A 177 9.22 5.07 -7.39
CA PRO A 177 9.04 3.61 -7.43
C PRO A 177 8.26 3.07 -6.22
N VAL A 178 7.97 3.93 -5.23
CA VAL A 178 7.21 3.57 -4.03
C VAL A 178 6.32 4.74 -3.63
N LEU A 179 5.08 4.44 -3.28
CA LEU A 179 4.15 5.37 -2.62
C LEU A 179 3.69 4.77 -1.30
N VAL A 180 3.58 5.61 -0.27
CA VAL A 180 3.03 5.24 1.03
C VAL A 180 2.01 6.28 1.44
N TRP A 181 0.82 5.83 1.81
CA TRP A 181 -0.20 6.72 2.37
C TRP A 181 -1.04 6.00 3.43
N SER A 182 -1.92 6.73 4.12
CA SER A 182 -2.95 6.14 4.98
C SER A 182 -4.25 6.94 4.90
N LEU A 183 -5.34 6.33 5.36
CA LEU A 183 -6.68 6.93 5.44
C LEU A 183 -6.76 8.06 6.48
N GLY A 184 -5.66 8.36 7.20
CA GLY A 184 -5.62 9.47 8.14
C GLY A 184 -6.60 9.37 9.31
N PRO A 185 -6.93 10.53 9.92
CA PRO A 185 -7.78 10.65 11.10
C PRO A 185 -9.21 10.12 10.96
N ASP A 186 -9.87 10.38 9.83
CA ASP A 186 -11.27 9.95 9.64
C ASP A 186 -11.39 8.47 9.26
N GLY A 187 -10.30 7.84 8.82
CA GLY A 187 -10.26 6.43 8.43
C GLY A 187 -11.03 6.13 7.15
N SER A 188 -11.20 7.12 6.28
CA SER A 188 -12.04 7.08 5.09
C SER A 188 -11.27 7.37 3.82
N ALA A 189 -11.91 7.06 2.70
CA ALA A 189 -11.46 7.39 1.34
C ALA A 189 -12.63 7.17 0.39
N SER A 190 -12.82 8.09 -0.55
CA SER A 190 -13.91 8.02 -1.52
C SER A 190 -13.42 8.22 -2.95
N ALA A 191 -13.71 7.24 -3.80
CA ALA A 191 -13.43 7.33 -5.24
C ALA A 191 -14.38 8.28 -5.98
N SER A 192 -15.44 8.78 -5.32
CA SER A 192 -16.35 9.79 -5.86
C SER A 192 -15.91 11.23 -5.56
N GLU A 193 -14.87 11.39 -4.74
CA GLU A 193 -14.34 12.70 -4.34
C GLU A 193 -12.92 12.88 -4.86
N LYS A 194 -12.52 14.15 -5.03
CA LYS A 194 -11.17 14.50 -5.47
C LYS A 194 -10.15 14.23 -4.37
N ALA A 195 -8.90 13.96 -4.77
CA ALA A 195 -7.78 13.68 -3.88
C ALA A 195 -7.58 14.73 -2.76
N ASN A 196 -8.00 15.96 -3.01
CA ASN A 196 -7.83 17.11 -2.11
C ASN A 196 -9.17 17.67 -1.58
N GLN A 197 -10.25 16.89 -1.65
CA GLN A 197 -11.59 17.30 -1.21
C GLN A 197 -12.28 16.25 -0.34
N GLY A 198 -13.29 16.73 0.42
CA GLY A 198 -14.11 15.94 1.34
C GLY A 198 -13.28 14.99 2.20
N VAL A 199 -13.64 13.70 2.21
CA VAL A 199 -13.02 12.65 3.05
C VAL A 199 -11.61 12.26 2.60
N ASN A 200 -11.16 12.68 1.40
CA ASN A 200 -9.80 12.37 0.97
C ASN A 200 -8.79 13.41 1.45
N LYS A 201 -9.24 14.55 1.99
CA LYS A 201 -8.40 15.71 2.29
C LYS A 201 -7.43 15.47 3.45
N ASP A 202 -7.80 14.64 4.42
CA ASP A 202 -6.99 14.31 5.59
C ASP A 202 -6.21 13.00 5.45
N ASN A 203 -6.28 12.35 4.28
CA ASN A 203 -5.37 11.26 3.92
C ASN A 203 -3.91 11.74 3.99
N ILE A 204 -3.04 10.88 4.51
CA ILE A 204 -1.64 11.21 4.73
C ILE A 204 -0.83 10.69 3.57
N LEU A 205 -0.21 11.56 2.78
CA LEU A 205 0.54 11.18 1.57
C LEU A 205 2.04 11.39 1.77
N SER A 206 2.85 10.38 1.47
CA SER A 206 4.31 10.47 1.66
C SER A 206 5.07 11.11 0.49
N TRP A 207 4.39 11.47 -0.60
CA TRP A 207 5.01 11.88 -1.86
C TRP A 207 4.58 13.27 -2.34
N GLN A 208 3.69 13.93 -1.60
CA GLN A 208 3.30 15.30 -1.87
C GLN A 208 4.46 16.26 -1.53
#